data_AF-A0A7V1M066-F1
#
_entry.id   AF-A0A7V1M066-F1
#
_cell.length_a   1.000
_cell.length_b   1.000
_cell.length_c   1.000
_cell.angle_alpha   90.00
_cell.angle_beta   90.00
_cell.angle_gamma   90.00
#
_symmetry.space_group_name_H-M   'P 1'
#
loop_
_entity.id
_entity.type
_entity.pdbx_description
1 polymer ?
#
loop_
_entity_poly.entity_id
_entity_poly.type
_entity_poly.pdbx_seq_one_letter_code
_entity_poly.pdbx_strand_id
1 'polypeptide(L)'
;MQASHICTGCGRELCRESAPPDPVYGLPIVVCPTCGLACVRRIHRFRRVPASFRRTVSLAGLLLGHVAMLALLGTILVVFSMLIIEQARKRGTDVLMALIPAWRGRKEVAVIADLMPPLIVLLIVMLGGIWFGVHLTHWRRKGKIAAIVILPVVLGGWVALWPVLVTADLSGLRFSLAVWPKAIEAMIPMMGSLAIGFFIGSPKSDDMERIRRHRIRTRLRKLRHRKAKRRAGS
;
A
#
# COMPACT_ATOMS: atom_id res chain seq x y z
N MET A 1 5.97 -21.60 4.92
CA MET A 1 7.40 -21.96 4.93
C MET A 1 7.66 -22.84 6.14
N GLN A 2 7.93 -24.13 5.94
CA GLN A 2 8.39 -25.00 7.01
C GLN A 2 9.85 -24.65 7.31
N ALA A 3 10.20 -24.49 8.58
CA ALA A 3 11.60 -24.34 8.97
C ALA A 3 12.32 -25.66 8.61
N SER A 4 13.56 -25.56 8.13
CA SER A 4 14.37 -26.75 7.86
C SER A 4 14.45 -27.62 9.13
N HIS A 5 13.98 -28.86 9.06
CA HIS A 5 14.00 -29.80 10.17
C HIS A 5 14.89 -30.98 9.79
N ILE A 6 15.93 -31.22 10.58
CA ILE A 6 16.94 -32.26 10.32
C ILE A 6 16.82 -33.30 11.44
N CYS A 7 16.80 -34.58 11.08
CA CYS A 7 16.85 -35.68 12.04
C CYS A 7 18.14 -35.61 12.86
N THR A 8 18.03 -35.67 14.18
CA THR A 8 19.17 -35.61 15.10
C THR A 8 20.03 -36.87 15.09
N GLY A 9 19.49 -38.01 14.66
CA GLY A 9 20.23 -39.28 14.52
C GLY A 9 21.07 -39.34 13.24
N CYS A 10 20.42 -39.44 12.08
CA CYS A 10 21.11 -39.66 10.80
C CYS A 10 21.34 -38.40 9.95
N GLY A 11 20.85 -37.23 10.38
CA GLY A 11 21.04 -35.98 9.64
C GLY A 11 20.20 -35.83 8.36
N ARG A 12 19.20 -36.71 8.13
CA ARG A 12 18.26 -36.60 7.01
C ARG A 12 17.33 -35.39 7.17
N GLU A 13 17.00 -34.72 6.07
CA GLU A 13 16.04 -33.62 6.08
C GLU A 13 14.61 -34.16 6.13
N LEU A 14 13.86 -33.74 7.15
CA LEU A 14 12.51 -34.21 7.48
C LEU A 14 11.43 -33.19 7.13
N CYS A 15 11.72 -32.17 6.31
CA CYS A 15 10.78 -31.06 6.06
C CYS A 15 9.47 -31.50 5.39
N ARG A 16 9.54 -32.54 4.55
CA ARG A 16 8.41 -33.03 3.74
C ARG A 16 7.63 -34.17 4.40
N GLU A 17 8.19 -34.76 5.46
CA GLU A 17 7.55 -35.88 6.14
C GLU A 17 6.29 -35.41 6.88
N SER A 18 5.30 -36.30 6.99
CA SER A 18 4.11 -36.02 7.79
C SER A 18 4.48 -35.91 9.26
N ALA A 19 3.82 -34.99 9.97
CA ALA A 19 4.04 -34.76 11.40
C ALA A 19 2.67 -34.71 12.10
N PRO A 20 1.98 -35.85 12.26
CA PRO A 20 0.73 -35.88 13.00
C PRO A 20 0.95 -35.41 14.44
N PRO A 21 -0.05 -34.74 15.04
CA PRO A 21 0.02 -34.40 16.45
C PRO A 21 -0.02 -35.68 17.28
N ASP A 22 0.85 -35.76 18.27
CA ASP A 22 0.85 -36.79 19.30
C ASP A 22 -0.45 -36.75 20.11
N PRO A 23 -1.09 -37.90 20.41
CA PRO A 23 -2.38 -37.91 21.11
C PRO A 23 -2.29 -37.47 22.57
N VAL A 24 -1.12 -37.56 23.21
CA VAL A 24 -0.96 -37.23 24.64
C VAL A 24 -0.59 -35.75 24.81
N TYR A 25 0.37 -35.27 24.02
CA TYR A 25 0.94 -33.92 24.19
C TYR A 25 0.58 -32.94 23.07
N GLY A 26 -0.10 -33.39 22.00
CA GLY A 26 -0.47 -32.55 20.85
C GLY A 26 0.74 -32.04 20.05
N LEU A 27 1.95 -32.56 20.31
CA LEU A 27 3.18 -32.12 19.66
C LEU A 27 3.30 -32.77 18.27
N PRO A 28 3.71 -32.04 17.23
CA PRO A 28 3.90 -32.63 15.90
C PRO A 28 5.17 -33.50 15.90
N ILE A 29 5.00 -34.81 15.96
CA ILE A 29 6.10 -35.78 15.96
C ILE A 29 6.34 -36.26 14.52
N VAL A 30 7.60 -36.27 14.10
CA VAL A 30 8.03 -36.88 12.83
C VAL A 30 8.91 -38.07 13.14
N VAL A 31 8.57 -39.23 12.59
CA VAL A 31 9.42 -40.42 12.64
C VAL A 31 10.36 -40.41 11.43
N CYS A 32 11.66 -40.53 11.65
CA CYS A 32 12.63 -40.56 10.57
C CYS A 32 12.54 -41.88 9.79
N PRO A 33 12.27 -41.85 8.46
CA PRO A 33 12.13 -43.09 7.68
C PRO A 33 13.46 -43.83 7.47
N THR A 34 14.61 -43.22 7.77
CA THR A 34 15.92 -43.85 7.61
C THR A 34 16.43 -44.53 8.87
N CYS A 35 16.22 -43.93 10.04
CA CYS A 35 16.79 -44.44 11.29
C CYS A 35 15.74 -44.70 12.39
N GLY A 36 14.45 -44.58 12.08
CA GLY A 36 13.34 -44.81 13.01
C GLY A 36 13.20 -43.77 14.13
N LEU A 37 14.17 -42.86 14.29
CA LEU A 37 14.17 -41.90 15.40
C LEU A 37 12.99 -40.92 15.30
N ALA A 38 12.19 -40.85 16.36
CA ALA A 38 11.14 -39.85 16.51
C ALA A 38 11.72 -38.49 16.91
N CYS A 39 11.32 -37.42 16.23
CA CYS A 39 11.78 -36.06 16.47
C CYS A 39 10.59 -35.11 16.55
N VAL A 40 10.59 -34.20 17.53
CA VAL A 40 9.54 -33.17 17.65
C VAL A 40 9.83 -32.03 16.66
N ARG A 41 8.89 -31.78 15.75
CA ARG A 41 9.00 -30.69 14.77
C ARG A 41 8.73 -29.36 15.45
N ARG A 42 9.76 -28.49 15.55
CA ARG A 42 9.57 -27.12 16.05
C ARG A 42 8.62 -26.34 15.13
N ILE A 43 7.42 -26.03 15.62
CA ILE A 43 6.51 -25.09 14.96
C ILE A 43 7.08 -23.69 15.19
N HIS A 44 7.42 -22.99 14.11
CA HIS A 44 7.85 -21.60 14.21
C HIS A 44 6.72 -20.76 14.83
N ARG A 45 7.03 -19.92 15.83
CA ARG A 45 6.07 -19.09 16.59
C ARG A 45 5.07 -18.32 15.70
N PHE A 46 5.51 -17.85 14.52
CA PHE A 46 4.68 -17.20 13.50
C PHE A 46 3.61 -18.09 12.85
N ARG A 47 3.55 -19.39 13.11
CA ARG A 47 2.47 -20.27 12.62
C ARG A 47 1.27 -20.33 13.59
N ARG A 48 1.42 -19.85 14.84
CA ARG A 48 0.32 -19.81 15.83
C ARG A 48 -0.78 -18.83 15.45
N VAL A 49 -0.46 -17.82 14.64
CA VAL A 49 -1.46 -16.87 14.14
C VAL A 49 -2.13 -17.49 12.91
N PRO A 50 -3.45 -17.74 12.93
CA PRO A 50 -4.17 -18.26 11.77
C PRO A 50 -3.88 -17.43 10.53
N ALA A 51 -3.77 -18.07 9.37
CA ALA A 51 -3.59 -17.33 8.12
C ALA A 51 -4.76 -16.35 7.87
N SER A 52 -5.97 -16.71 8.32
CA SER A 52 -7.15 -15.85 8.35
C SER A 52 -6.93 -14.61 9.21
N PHE A 53 -6.45 -14.75 10.45
CA PHE A 53 -6.17 -13.62 11.35
C PHE A 53 -5.14 -12.64 10.79
N ARG A 54 -4.08 -13.15 10.13
CA ARG A 54 -3.11 -12.29 9.44
C ARG A 54 -3.73 -11.52 8.28
N ARG A 55 -4.66 -12.15 7.54
CA ARG A 55 -5.40 -11.48 6.48
C ARG A 55 -6.34 -10.42 7.06
N THR A 56 -7.10 -10.72 8.10
CA THR A 56 -8.00 -9.75 8.73
C THR A 56 -7.25 -8.58 9.36
N VAL A 57 -6.13 -8.80 10.05
CA VAL A 57 -5.31 -7.70 10.59
C VAL A 57 -4.73 -6.84 9.46
N SER A 58 -4.27 -7.46 8.37
CA SER A 58 -3.79 -6.71 7.21
C SER A 58 -4.91 -5.93 6.53
N LEU A 59 -6.11 -6.50 6.43
CA LEU A 59 -7.28 -5.87 5.81
C LEU A 59 -7.82 -4.73 6.69
N ALA A 60 -7.86 -4.95 8.01
CA ALA A 60 -8.25 -3.96 9.00
C ALA A 60 -7.27 -2.78 9.00
N GLY A 61 -5.95 -3.04 8.95
CA GLY A 61 -4.95 -1.98 8.81
C GLY A 61 -5.12 -1.19 7.50
N LEU A 62 -5.50 -1.86 6.41
CA LEU A 62 -5.75 -1.23 5.11
C LEU A 62 -7.00 -0.34 5.13
N LEU A 63 -8.07 -0.81 5.78
CA LEU A 63 -9.29 -0.03 6.02
C LEU A 63 -9.02 1.16 6.95
N LEU A 64 -8.30 0.95 8.06
CA LEU A 64 -7.95 2.03 8.98
C LEU A 64 -7.12 3.11 8.29
N GLY A 65 -6.16 2.72 7.47
CA GLY A 65 -5.36 3.64 6.66
C GLY A 65 -6.19 4.44 5.67
N HIS A 66 -7.16 3.80 4.99
CA HIS A 66 -8.10 4.50 4.11
C HIS A 66 -8.98 5.49 4.87
N VAL A 67 -9.54 5.07 6.01
CA VAL A 67 -10.38 5.93 6.85
C VAL A 67 -9.58 7.13 7.36
N ALA A 68 -8.35 6.91 7.83
CA ALA A 68 -7.47 7.99 8.29
C ALA A 68 -7.12 8.97 7.17
N MET A 69 -6.84 8.47 5.95
CA MET A 69 -6.53 9.31 4.81
C MET A 69 -7.76 10.10 4.31
N LEU A 70 -8.94 9.48 4.29
CA LEU A 70 -10.20 10.17 3.98
C LEU A 70 -10.55 11.23 5.04
N ALA A 71 -10.33 10.92 6.32
CA ALA A 71 -10.52 11.88 7.40
C ALA A 71 -9.55 13.07 7.28
N LEU A 72 -8.29 12.82 6.93
CA LEU A 72 -7.30 13.87 6.67
C LEU A 72 -7.71 14.75 5.48
N LEU A 73 -8.13 14.14 4.36
CA LEU A 73 -8.65 14.87 3.20
C LEU A 73 -9.88 15.70 3.55
N GLY A 74 -10.84 15.11 4.27
CA GLY A 74 -12.06 15.77 4.71
C GLY A 74 -11.77 16.96 5.63
N THR A 75 -10.85 16.80 6.60
CA THR A 75 -10.44 17.89 7.49
C THR A 75 -9.76 19.01 6.73
N ILE A 76 -8.86 18.71 5.79
CA ILE A 76 -8.24 19.72 4.93
C ILE A 76 -9.32 20.48 4.15
N LEU A 77 -10.27 19.78 3.54
CA LEU A 77 -11.35 20.40 2.78
C LEU A 77 -12.22 21.33 3.65
N VAL A 78 -12.59 20.88 4.86
CA VAL A 78 -13.39 21.67 5.81
C VAL A 78 -12.63 22.90 6.28
N VAL A 79 -11.36 22.75 6.68
CA VAL A 79 -10.52 23.89 7.11
C VAL A 79 -10.37 24.89 5.97
N PHE A 80 -10.14 24.43 4.75
CA PHE A 80 -10.01 25.30 3.59
C PHE A 80 -11.31 26.05 3.29
N SER A 81 -12.46 25.36 3.39
CA SER A 81 -13.78 25.95 3.22
C SER A 81 -14.07 27.01 4.29
N MET A 82 -13.73 26.75 5.55
CA MET A 82 -13.88 27.69 6.65
C MET A 82 -13.03 28.95 6.44
N LEU A 83 -11.78 28.80 6.01
CA LEU A 83 -10.90 29.93 5.70
C LEU A 83 -11.49 30.82 4.60
N ILE A 84 -12.03 30.21 3.54
CA ILE A 84 -12.70 30.95 2.45
C ILE A 84 -13.92 31.70 2.98
N ILE A 85 -14.79 31.06 3.77
CA ILE A 85 -16.00 31.67 4.33
C ILE A 85 -15.63 32.83 5.26
N GLU A 86 -14.63 32.66 6.12
CA GLU A 86 -14.21 33.72 7.03
C GLU A 86 -13.64 34.92 6.27
N GLN A 87 -12.89 34.67 5.19
CA GLN A 87 -12.34 35.71 4.35
C GLN A 87 -13.42 36.45 3.54
N ALA A 88 -14.47 35.74 3.12
CA ALA A 88 -15.66 36.33 2.50
C ALA A 88 -16.42 37.23 3.48
N ARG A 89 -16.64 36.74 4.71
CA ARG A 89 -17.34 37.47 5.77
C ARG A 89 -16.62 38.75 6.18
N LYS A 90 -15.28 38.70 6.32
CA LYS A 90 -14.45 39.89 6.62
C LYS A 90 -14.51 40.96 5.52
N ARG A 91 -14.80 40.58 4.28
CA ARG A 91 -14.90 41.49 3.13
C ARG A 91 -16.31 41.98 2.83
N GLY A 92 -17.32 41.50 3.57
CA GLY A 92 -18.73 41.85 3.33
C GLY A 92 -19.22 41.45 1.94
N THR A 93 -18.58 40.46 1.32
CA THR A 93 -18.90 39.97 -0.03
C THR A 93 -19.55 38.61 0.07
N ASP A 94 -20.55 38.34 -0.79
CA ASP A 94 -21.10 36.99 -0.94
C ASP A 94 -19.97 35.98 -1.16
N VAL A 95 -20.09 34.79 -0.57
CA VAL A 95 -19.03 33.75 -0.59
C VAL A 95 -18.55 33.44 -2.01
N LEU A 96 -19.48 33.48 -2.98
CA LEU A 96 -19.19 33.31 -4.40
C LEU A 96 -18.35 34.47 -4.98
N MET A 97 -18.66 35.70 -4.58
CA MET A 97 -17.95 36.93 -4.97
C MET A 97 -16.65 37.14 -4.19
N ALA A 98 -16.41 36.43 -3.09
CA ALA A 98 -15.13 36.42 -2.40
C ALA A 98 -14.13 35.43 -3.02
N LEU A 99 -14.61 34.35 -3.65
CA LEU A 99 -13.80 33.38 -4.38
C LEU A 99 -13.11 34.00 -5.60
N ILE A 100 -13.84 34.82 -6.37
CA ILE A 100 -13.39 35.36 -7.66
C ILE A 100 -12.22 36.37 -7.53
N PRO A 101 -12.19 37.31 -6.56
CA PRO A 101 -11.09 38.24 -6.34
C PRO A 101 -9.92 37.63 -5.58
N ALA A 102 -10.17 36.61 -4.73
CA ALA A 102 -9.09 35.83 -4.11
C ALA A 102 -8.20 35.17 -5.16
N TRP A 103 -8.79 34.77 -6.30
CA TRP A 103 -8.10 34.23 -7.48
C TRP A 103 -7.46 35.27 -8.42
N ARG A 104 -7.74 36.58 -8.28
CA ARG A 104 -7.28 37.61 -9.25
C ARG A 104 -6.39 38.71 -8.67
N GLY A 105 -6.27 38.85 -7.34
CA GLY A 105 -5.97 40.15 -6.74
C GLY A 105 -4.61 40.43 -6.09
N ARG A 106 -3.72 39.47 -5.81
CA ARG A 106 -2.46 39.76 -5.08
C ARG A 106 -1.22 39.13 -5.74
N LYS A 107 -0.49 39.87 -6.56
CA LYS A 107 0.60 39.34 -7.41
C LYS A 107 1.72 38.56 -6.68
N GLU A 108 1.91 38.71 -5.37
CA GLU A 108 2.96 37.98 -4.61
C GLU A 108 2.38 37.01 -3.57
N VAL A 109 1.31 37.38 -2.87
CA VAL A 109 0.64 36.51 -1.89
C VAL A 109 -0.37 35.56 -2.55
N ALA A 110 -0.96 35.93 -3.68
CA ALA A 110 -1.79 35.02 -4.48
C ALA A 110 -0.95 33.94 -5.15
N VAL A 111 0.33 34.17 -5.46
CA VAL A 111 1.19 33.09 -5.98
C VAL A 111 1.31 31.97 -4.93
N ILE A 112 1.60 32.30 -3.68
CA ILE A 112 1.68 31.30 -2.59
C ILE A 112 0.31 30.69 -2.30
N ALA A 113 -0.76 31.50 -2.27
CA ALA A 113 -2.13 31.03 -1.99
C ALA A 113 -2.77 30.23 -3.14
N ASP A 114 -2.36 30.46 -4.39
CA ASP A 114 -2.82 29.73 -5.59
C ASP A 114 -2.00 28.46 -5.80
N LEU A 115 -0.72 28.43 -5.40
CA LEU A 115 0.13 27.24 -5.47
C LEU A 115 -0.07 26.28 -4.30
N MET A 116 -0.43 26.77 -3.12
CA MET A 116 -0.61 25.96 -1.91
C MET A 116 -1.66 24.85 -2.05
N PRO A 117 -2.91 25.13 -2.52
CA PRO A 117 -3.93 24.12 -2.68
C PRO A 117 -3.55 23.00 -3.65
N PRO A 118 -3.07 23.29 -4.89
CA PRO A 118 -2.65 22.22 -5.79
C PRO A 118 -1.42 21.48 -5.26
N LEU A 119 -0.49 22.13 -4.54
CA LEU A 119 0.62 21.45 -3.88
C LEU A 119 0.16 20.49 -2.77
N ILE A 120 -0.79 20.91 -1.93
CA ILE A 120 -1.37 20.06 -0.89
C ILE A 120 -2.09 18.87 -1.52
N VAL A 121 -2.89 19.10 -2.56
CA VAL A 121 -3.58 18.02 -3.29
C VAL A 121 -2.56 17.08 -3.92
N LEU A 122 -1.52 17.60 -4.59
CA LEU A 122 -0.43 16.81 -5.17
C LEU A 122 0.29 15.98 -4.10
N LEU A 123 0.58 16.57 -2.94
CA LEU A 123 1.24 15.88 -1.83
C LEU A 123 0.37 14.75 -1.29
N ILE A 124 -0.92 15.00 -1.07
CA ILE A 124 -1.86 13.97 -0.60
C ILE A 124 -1.97 12.84 -1.64
N VAL A 125 -2.07 13.17 -2.91
CA VAL A 125 -2.16 12.19 -4.00
C VAL A 125 -0.87 11.38 -4.10
N MET A 126 0.30 12.02 -3.94
CA MET A 126 1.59 11.34 -3.91
C MET A 126 1.72 10.41 -2.69
N LEU A 127 1.38 10.89 -1.49
CA LEU A 127 1.38 10.09 -0.26
C LEU A 127 0.40 8.93 -0.34
N GLY A 128 -0.78 9.14 -0.94
CA GLY A 128 -1.77 8.10 -1.23
C GLY A 128 -1.22 7.06 -2.20
N GLY A 129 -0.53 7.50 -3.25
CA GLY A 129 0.19 6.62 -4.17
C GLY A 129 1.25 5.77 -3.47
N ILE A 130 2.08 6.38 -2.60
CA ILE A 130 3.10 5.66 -1.80
C ILE A 130 2.44 4.63 -0.90
N TRP A 131 1.40 5.04 -0.16
CA TRP A 131 0.64 4.16 0.73
C TRP A 131 0.07 2.96 -0.04
N PHE A 132 -0.60 3.21 -1.17
CA PHE A 132 -1.11 2.17 -2.06
C PHE A 132 0.00 1.26 -2.60
N GLY A 133 1.14 1.84 -3.00
CA GLY A 133 2.31 1.11 -3.47
C GLY A 133 2.83 0.12 -2.43
N VAL A 134 2.99 0.57 -1.18
CA VAL A 134 3.45 -0.24 -0.03
C VAL A 134 2.43 -1.30 0.35
N HIS A 135 1.14 -1.02 0.18
CA HIS A 135 0.09 -1.97 0.52
C HIS A 135 -0.13 -3.01 -0.58
N LEU A 136 0.00 -2.67 -1.85
CA LEU A 136 -0.17 -3.63 -2.96
C LEU A 136 1.02 -4.56 -3.15
N THR A 137 2.08 -4.42 -2.35
CA THR A 137 3.32 -5.20 -2.44
C THR A 137 3.12 -6.70 -2.37
N HIS A 138 2.12 -7.16 -1.63
CA HIS A 138 1.77 -8.57 -1.46
C HIS A 138 0.81 -9.12 -2.53
N TRP A 139 0.29 -8.27 -3.42
CA TRP A 139 -0.62 -8.68 -4.49
C TRP A 139 0.15 -9.29 -5.66
N ARG A 140 -0.44 -10.31 -6.31
CA ARG A 140 0.10 -10.88 -7.55
C ARG A 140 0.20 -9.79 -8.62
N ARG A 141 1.18 -9.90 -9.52
CA ARG A 141 1.49 -8.90 -10.58
C ARG A 141 0.25 -8.40 -11.34
N LYS A 142 -0.69 -9.31 -11.66
CA LYS A 142 -1.97 -8.97 -12.31
C LYS A 142 -2.88 -8.06 -11.46
N GLY A 143 -2.95 -8.30 -10.15
CA GLY A 143 -3.72 -7.47 -9.23
C GLY A 143 -3.12 -6.08 -9.02
N LYS A 144 -1.79 -5.96 -9.07
CA LYS A 144 -1.12 -4.64 -9.07
C LYS A 144 -1.48 -3.83 -10.32
N ILE A 145 -1.41 -4.45 -11.50
CA ILE A 145 -1.75 -3.78 -12.77
C ILE A 145 -3.22 -3.35 -12.77
N ALA A 146 -4.14 -4.23 -12.35
CA ALA A 146 -5.55 -3.88 -12.25
C ALA A 146 -5.78 -2.69 -11.29
N ALA A 147 -5.12 -2.66 -10.13
CA ALA A 147 -5.24 -1.53 -9.21
C ALA A 147 -4.65 -0.23 -9.78
N ILE A 148 -3.52 -0.29 -10.49
CA ILE A 148 -2.92 0.87 -11.17
C ILE A 148 -3.82 1.42 -12.26
N VAL A 149 -4.64 0.60 -12.92
CA VAL A 149 -5.54 1.07 -13.99
C VAL A 149 -6.88 1.52 -13.41
N ILE A 150 -7.48 0.74 -12.51
CA ILE A 150 -8.82 0.98 -11.99
C ILE A 150 -8.84 2.16 -11.01
N LEU A 151 -7.86 2.23 -10.10
CA LEU A 151 -7.83 3.27 -9.06
C LEU A 151 -7.81 4.69 -9.66
N PRO A 152 -6.94 5.02 -10.63
CA PRO A 152 -6.97 6.32 -11.27
C PRO A 152 -8.22 6.58 -12.13
N VAL A 153 -8.83 5.55 -12.73
CA VAL A 153 -10.10 5.73 -13.46
C VAL A 153 -11.23 6.07 -12.49
N VAL A 154 -11.27 5.42 -11.32
CA VAL A 154 -12.26 5.70 -10.27
C VAL A 154 -12.02 7.08 -9.64
N LEU A 155 -10.75 7.39 -9.28
CA LEU A 155 -10.39 8.70 -8.73
C LEU A 155 -10.59 9.83 -9.76
N GLY A 156 -10.15 9.63 -10.99
CA GLY A 156 -10.33 10.59 -12.08
C GLY A 156 -11.81 10.78 -12.42
N GLY A 157 -12.59 9.70 -12.44
CA GLY A 157 -14.04 9.75 -12.58
C GLY A 157 -14.69 10.53 -11.43
N TRP A 158 -14.28 10.32 -10.19
CA TRP A 158 -14.79 11.04 -9.02
C TRP A 158 -14.43 12.54 -9.05
N VAL A 159 -13.19 12.87 -9.39
CA VAL A 159 -12.72 14.26 -9.54
C VAL A 159 -13.43 14.96 -10.70
N ALA A 160 -13.68 14.27 -11.82
CA ALA A 160 -14.47 14.80 -12.94
C ALA A 160 -15.96 14.96 -12.58
N LEU A 161 -16.49 14.09 -11.71
CA LEU A 161 -17.87 14.19 -11.22
C LEU A 161 -18.05 15.32 -10.19
N TRP A 162 -16.99 15.70 -9.46
CA TRP A 162 -17.06 16.69 -8.40
C TRP A 162 -17.56 18.07 -8.88
N PRO A 163 -17.02 18.67 -9.96
CA PRO A 163 -17.58 19.89 -10.55
C PRO A 163 -19.03 19.71 -10.95
N VAL A 164 -19.40 18.55 -11.50
CA VAL A 164 -20.78 18.27 -11.93
C VAL A 164 -21.72 18.26 -10.73
N LEU A 165 -21.37 17.57 -9.65
CA LEU A 165 -22.16 17.50 -8.42
C LEU A 165 -22.25 18.86 -7.71
N VAL A 166 -21.15 19.61 -7.63
CA VAL A 166 -21.11 20.91 -6.94
C VAL A 166 -21.81 22.02 -7.75
N THR A 167 -21.80 21.94 -9.08
CA THR A 167 -22.45 22.96 -9.95
C THR A 167 -23.90 22.63 -10.28
N ALA A 168 -24.30 21.35 -10.21
CA ALA A 168 -25.67 20.93 -10.48
C ALA A 168 -26.70 21.54 -9.52
N ASP A 169 -26.30 21.91 -8.31
CA ASP A 169 -27.20 22.45 -7.28
C ASP A 169 -27.46 23.96 -7.41
N LEU A 170 -26.70 24.69 -8.26
CA LEU A 170 -26.71 26.16 -8.25
C LEU A 170 -27.27 26.83 -9.50
N SER A 171 -27.40 26.14 -10.65
CA SER A 171 -27.96 26.75 -11.87
C SER A 171 -28.32 25.73 -12.95
N GLY A 172 -29.36 24.92 -12.73
CA GLY A 172 -30.04 24.14 -13.78
C GLY A 172 -29.14 23.54 -14.87
N LEU A 173 -28.37 22.49 -14.54
CA LEU A 173 -27.79 21.48 -15.44
C LEU A 173 -27.47 21.90 -16.90
N ARG A 174 -26.78 23.02 -17.11
CA ARG A 174 -26.10 23.27 -18.38
C ARG A 174 -24.69 22.72 -18.29
N PHE A 175 -24.54 21.46 -18.70
CA PHE A 175 -23.24 20.83 -18.91
C PHE A 175 -22.45 21.61 -19.97
N SER A 176 -21.58 22.52 -19.52
CA SER A 176 -20.68 23.21 -20.42
C SER A 176 -19.47 22.34 -20.72
N LEU A 177 -19.35 21.90 -21.98
CA LEU A 177 -18.16 21.20 -22.49
C LEU A 177 -16.87 21.99 -22.26
N ALA A 178 -16.95 23.30 -22.02
CA ALA A 178 -15.80 24.17 -21.79
C ALA A 178 -15.04 23.89 -20.48
N VAL A 179 -15.63 23.15 -19.52
CA VAL A 179 -14.96 22.83 -18.24
C VAL A 179 -14.03 21.60 -18.36
N TRP A 180 -14.29 20.72 -19.35
CA TRP A 180 -13.55 19.47 -19.54
C TRP A 180 -12.05 19.65 -19.80
N PRO A 181 -11.59 20.58 -20.65
CA PRO A 181 -10.16 20.76 -20.90
C PRO A 181 -9.39 21.09 -19.62
N LYS A 182 -9.93 21.95 -18.76
CA LYS A 182 -9.29 22.33 -17.48
C LYS A 182 -9.28 21.19 -16.47
N ALA A 183 -10.34 20.39 -16.44
CA ALA A 183 -10.39 19.19 -15.60
C ALA A 183 -9.34 18.16 -16.04
N ILE A 184 -9.19 17.96 -17.36
CA ILE A 184 -8.17 17.06 -17.93
C ILE A 184 -6.76 17.56 -17.61
N GLU A 185 -6.49 18.85 -17.79
CA GLU A 185 -5.20 19.47 -17.44
C GLU A 185 -4.82 19.28 -15.96
N ALA A 186 -5.79 19.39 -15.05
CA ALA A 186 -5.56 19.14 -13.62
C ALA A 186 -5.40 17.65 -13.28
N MET A 187 -6.04 16.76 -14.06
CA MET A 187 -5.99 15.31 -13.84
C MET A 187 -4.60 14.73 -14.19
N ILE A 188 -3.96 15.23 -15.25
CA ILE A 188 -2.64 14.76 -15.70
C ILE A 188 -1.56 14.79 -14.59
N PRO A 189 -1.30 15.91 -13.89
CA PRO A 189 -0.30 15.96 -12.82
C PRO A 189 -0.71 15.15 -11.59
N MET A 190 -2.01 15.07 -11.27
CA MET A 190 -2.50 14.18 -10.19
C MET A 190 -2.20 12.71 -10.49
N MET A 191 -2.52 12.27 -11.70
CA MET A 191 -2.27 10.92 -12.18
C MET A 191 -0.77 10.59 -12.20
N GLY A 192 0.05 11.54 -12.67
CA GLY A 192 1.51 11.44 -12.66
C GLY A 192 2.06 11.26 -11.25
N SER A 193 1.64 12.09 -10.30
CA SER A 193 2.08 12.04 -8.90
C SER A 193 1.62 10.77 -8.17
N LEU A 194 0.39 10.30 -8.44
CA LEU A 194 -0.10 9.02 -7.93
C LEU A 194 0.77 7.86 -8.46
N ALA A 195 1.06 7.85 -9.76
CA ALA A 195 1.91 6.83 -10.38
C ALA A 195 3.33 6.86 -9.80
N ILE A 196 3.95 8.05 -9.68
CA ILE A 196 5.27 8.23 -9.07
C ILE A 196 5.26 7.70 -7.63
N GLY A 197 4.29 8.12 -6.82
CA GLY A 197 4.15 7.64 -5.44
C GLY A 197 4.01 6.12 -5.38
N PHE A 198 3.19 5.54 -6.25
CA PHE A 198 3.01 4.10 -6.36
C PHE A 198 4.32 3.36 -6.71
N PHE A 199 5.11 3.88 -7.66
CA PHE A 199 6.39 3.29 -8.03
C PHE A 199 7.43 3.39 -6.92
N ILE A 200 7.46 4.50 -6.18
CA ILE A 200 8.34 4.67 -5.00
C ILE A 200 7.93 3.69 -3.89
N GLY A 201 6.62 3.59 -3.63
CA GLY A 201 6.07 2.73 -2.58
C GLY A 201 6.11 1.24 -2.92
N SER A 202 6.15 0.87 -4.20
CA SER A 202 6.33 -0.52 -4.63
C SER A 202 7.80 -0.92 -4.46
N PRO A 203 8.17 -1.73 -3.46
CA PRO A 203 9.46 -2.38 -3.45
C PRO A 203 9.53 -3.21 -4.73
N LYS A 204 10.65 -3.09 -5.45
CA LYS A 204 10.97 -3.96 -6.58
C LYS A 204 10.94 -5.40 -6.07
N SER A 205 9.77 -6.04 -6.17
CA SER A 205 9.53 -7.37 -5.62
C SER A 205 10.48 -8.38 -6.23
N ASP A 206 10.86 -8.15 -7.48
CA ASP A 206 11.77 -8.98 -8.24
C ASP A 206 13.22 -8.85 -7.74
N ASP A 207 13.63 -7.65 -7.29
CA ASP A 207 14.96 -7.45 -6.69
C ASP A 207 15.01 -8.04 -5.28
N MET A 208 13.98 -7.84 -4.47
CA MET A 208 13.90 -8.44 -3.13
C MET A 208 13.86 -9.97 -3.22
N GLU A 209 13.16 -10.53 -4.20
CA GLU A 209 13.14 -11.98 -4.40
C GLU A 209 14.45 -12.51 -5.00
N ARG A 210 15.12 -11.78 -5.91
CA ARG A 210 16.49 -12.10 -6.36
C ARG A 210 17.47 -12.07 -5.20
N ILE A 211 17.47 -11.02 -4.39
CA ILE A 211 18.31 -10.87 -3.20
C ILE A 211 18.04 -12.03 -2.23
N ARG A 212 16.78 -12.37 -1.99
CA ARG A 212 16.40 -13.50 -1.14
C ARG A 212 16.90 -14.83 -1.69
N ARG A 213 16.71 -15.11 -2.99
CA ARG A 213 17.22 -16.31 -3.66
C ARG A 213 18.74 -16.37 -3.61
N HIS A 214 19.42 -15.25 -3.82
CA HIS A 214 20.87 -15.15 -3.74
C HIS A 214 21.39 -15.44 -2.31
N ARG A 215 20.77 -14.85 -1.27
CA ARG A 215 21.09 -15.14 0.14
C ARG A 215 20.86 -16.62 0.51
N ILE A 216 19.80 -17.23 -0.02
CA ILE A 216 19.53 -18.67 0.19
C ILE A 216 20.61 -19.51 -0.50
N ARG A 217 20.94 -19.23 -1.77
CA ARG A 217 21.98 -19.96 -2.52
C ARG A 217 23.35 -19.86 -1.84
N THR A 218 23.75 -18.68 -1.39
CA THR A 218 25.02 -18.47 -0.69
C THR A 218 25.07 -19.18 0.65
N ARG A 219 23.97 -19.16 1.44
CA ARG A 219 23.88 -19.96 2.68
C ARG A 219 23.98 -21.46 2.41
N LEU A 220 23.29 -21.97 1.39
CA LEU A 220 23.35 -23.38 1.01
C LEU A 220 24.76 -23.80 0.56
N ARG A 221 25.47 -22.97 -0.21
CA ARG A 221 26.88 -23.22 -0.58
C ARG A 221 27.78 -23.32 0.65
N LYS A 222 27.67 -22.39 1.60
CA LYS A 222 28.44 -22.42 2.85
C LYS A 222 28.15 -23.69 3.67
N LEU A 223 26.89 -24.10 3.77
CA LEU A 223 26.51 -25.33 4.47
C LEU A 223 27.07 -26.59 3.80
N ARG A 224 27.03 -26.68 2.46
CA ARG A 224 27.64 -27.78 1.71
C ARG A 224 29.14 -27.87 1.93
N HIS A 225 29.85 -26.74 1.88
CA HIS A 225 31.29 -26.69 2.13
C HIS A 225 31.64 -27.13 3.57
N ARG A 226 30.88 -26.69 4.58
CA ARG A 226 31.08 -27.14 5.97
C ARG A 226 30.86 -28.64 6.11
N LYS A 227 29.85 -29.19 5.44
CA LYS A 227 29.55 -30.64 5.44
C LYS A 227 30.66 -31.44 4.76
N ALA A 228 31.20 -30.95 3.63
CA ALA A 228 32.33 -31.58 2.95
C ALA A 228 33.59 -31.60 3.82
N LYS A 229 33.93 -30.46 4.46
CA LYS A 229 35.10 -30.38 5.36
C LYS A 229 35.00 -31.36 6.54
N ARG A 230 33.80 -31.54 7.11
CA ARG A 230 33.58 -32.52 8.19
C ARG A 230 33.77 -33.97 7.75
N ARG A 231 33.50 -34.29 6.48
CA ARG A 231 33.70 -35.65 5.93
C ARG A 231 35.14 -35.96 5.52
N ALA A 232 35.94 -34.92 5.24
CA ALA A 232 37.33 -35.09 4.84
C ALA A 232 38.29 -35.16 6.05
N GLY A 233 37.84 -34.75 7.24
CA GLY A 233 38.59 -34.86 8.49
C GLY A 233 38.16 -36.02 9.38
N SER A 234 37.38 -36.96 8.82
CA SER A 234 36.93 -38.22 9.43
C SER A 234 37.41 -39.36 8.55
#